data_AF-A0A1Z5IQU4-F1
#
_entry.id   AF-A0A1Z5IQU4-F1
#
_cell.length_a   1.000
_cell.length_b   1.000
_cell.length_c   1.000
_cell.angle_alpha   90.00
_cell.angle_beta   90.00
_cell.angle_gamma   90.00
#
_symmetry.space_group_name_H-M   'P 1'
#
loop_
_entity.id
_entity.type
_entity.pdbx_description
1 polymer ?
#
loop_
_entity_poly.entity_id
_entity_poly.type
_entity_poly.pdbx_seq_one_letter_code
_entity_poly.pdbx_strand_id
1 'polypeptide(L)'
;MNIKQFKEAAKNLGFSVSDFPGLDANVYKDYKEAAQSCLVLQVSNEKFGKINTYFDEFNRLPQNTTELYKLAVDYSMTPLKDRNDEPKFFVRLAPEDDEAPTCWLSKFGGGHWTHEVGKDSWFTPESYYDFVEKYPKWKPFLKKYDPDNKDVFVPLEA
;
A
#
# COMPACT_ATOMS: atom_id res chain seq x y z
N MET A 1 11.62 -7.12 5.64
CA MET A 1 11.31 -7.29 4.20
C MET A 1 10.28 -6.24 3.82
N ASN A 2 10.35 -5.63 2.63
CA ASN A 2 9.31 -4.71 2.15
C ASN A 2 8.32 -5.42 1.20
N ILE A 3 7.19 -4.79 0.88
CA ILE A 3 6.13 -5.34 0.02
C ILE A 3 6.65 -5.62 -1.39
N LYS A 4 7.55 -4.78 -1.95
CA LYS A 4 8.12 -5.01 -3.29
C LYS A 4 8.89 -6.35 -3.30
N GLN A 5 9.75 -6.57 -2.31
CA GLN A 5 10.49 -7.81 -2.10
C GLN A 5 9.56 -9.00 -1.88
N PHE A 6 8.50 -8.84 -1.06
CA PHE A 6 7.50 -9.88 -0.85
C PHE A 6 6.79 -10.26 -2.17
N LYS A 7 6.32 -9.26 -2.93
CA LYS A 7 5.64 -9.46 -4.21
C LYS A 7 6.55 -10.17 -5.22
N GLU A 8 7.82 -9.77 -5.32
CA GLU A 8 8.81 -10.42 -6.18
C GLU A 8 9.09 -11.86 -5.76
N ALA A 9 9.26 -12.11 -4.46
CA ALA A 9 9.48 -13.45 -3.93
C ALA A 9 8.28 -14.37 -4.20
N ALA A 10 7.05 -13.88 -4.00
CA ALA A 10 5.83 -14.62 -4.33
C ALA A 10 5.72 -14.93 -5.83
N LYS A 11 6.07 -13.96 -6.71
CA LYS A 11 6.15 -14.17 -8.17
C LYS A 11 7.18 -15.24 -8.53
N ASN A 12 8.35 -15.25 -7.89
CA ASN A 12 9.40 -16.25 -8.10
C ASN A 12 8.99 -17.65 -7.64
N LEU A 13 8.10 -17.75 -6.66
CA LEU A 13 7.46 -19.01 -6.29
C LEU A 13 6.40 -19.46 -7.31
N GLY A 14 6.09 -18.69 -8.36
CA GLY A 14 5.11 -19.08 -9.38
C GLY A 14 3.66 -18.75 -9.01
N PHE A 15 3.46 -17.79 -8.11
CA PHE A 15 2.18 -17.18 -7.84
C PHE A 15 2.02 -15.87 -8.61
N SER A 16 0.79 -15.52 -8.92
CA SER A 16 0.45 -14.20 -9.45
C SER A 16 0.18 -13.25 -8.30
N VAL A 17 0.57 -11.99 -8.45
CA VAL A 17 0.38 -10.98 -7.40
C VAL A 17 -0.25 -9.76 -8.04
N SER A 18 -1.38 -9.31 -7.49
CA SER A 18 -2.03 -8.14 -8.05
C SER A 18 -1.34 -6.85 -7.62
N ASP A 19 -1.21 -5.95 -8.59
CA ASP A 19 -0.73 -4.58 -8.39
C ASP A 19 -1.91 -3.60 -8.30
N PHE A 20 -3.09 -4.09 -7.89
CA PHE A 20 -4.23 -3.22 -7.65
C PHE A 20 -3.83 -2.12 -6.67
N PRO A 21 -4.22 -0.84 -6.94
CA PRO A 21 -3.96 0.27 -6.04
C PRO A 21 -4.69 0.01 -4.72
N GLY A 22 -3.93 -0.56 -3.80
CA GLY A 22 -4.37 -1.07 -2.52
C GLY A 22 -3.10 -1.47 -1.78
N LEU A 23 -3.13 -1.33 -0.47
CA LEU A 23 -1.94 -1.48 0.33
C LEU A 23 -1.63 -2.96 0.54
N ASP A 24 -2.66 -3.79 0.60
CA ASP A 24 -2.46 -5.22 0.80
C ASP A 24 -1.89 -5.92 -0.45
N ALA A 25 -0.96 -6.85 -0.23
CA ALA A 25 -0.46 -7.74 -1.27
C ALA A 25 -1.40 -8.93 -1.42
N ASN A 26 -2.14 -8.97 -2.52
CA ASN A 26 -3.02 -10.09 -2.87
C ASN A 26 -2.27 -11.08 -3.76
N VAL A 27 -2.15 -12.33 -3.31
CA VAL A 27 -1.44 -13.38 -4.02
C VAL A 27 -2.44 -14.43 -4.48
N TYR A 28 -2.34 -14.77 -5.76
CA TYR A 28 -3.24 -15.65 -6.49
C TYR A 28 -2.50 -16.87 -7.00
N LYS A 29 -3.23 -17.98 -7.10
CA LYS A 29 -2.81 -19.13 -7.90
C LYS A 29 -3.61 -19.17 -9.19
N ASP A 30 -2.90 -19.19 -10.31
CA ASP A 30 -3.51 -19.35 -11.62
C ASP A 30 -3.59 -20.83 -12.00
N TYR A 31 -4.79 -21.28 -12.37
CA TYR A 31 -5.08 -22.61 -12.88
C TYR A 31 -5.34 -22.51 -14.38
N LYS A 32 -4.29 -22.70 -15.17
CA LYS A 32 -4.34 -22.56 -16.65
C LYS A 32 -5.39 -23.47 -17.30
N GLU A 33 -5.59 -24.67 -16.76
CA GLU A 33 -6.56 -25.66 -17.28
C GLU A 33 -8.02 -25.22 -17.10
N ALA A 34 -8.30 -24.41 -16.08
CA ALA A 34 -9.64 -23.92 -15.75
C ALA A 34 -9.88 -22.46 -16.17
N ALA A 35 -8.87 -21.80 -16.76
CA ALA A 35 -8.88 -20.35 -17.03
C ALA A 35 -9.33 -19.52 -15.81
N GLN A 36 -8.92 -19.94 -14.61
CA GLN A 36 -9.37 -19.38 -13.34
C GLN A 36 -8.17 -19.00 -12.47
N SER A 37 -8.29 -17.90 -11.74
CA SER A 37 -7.34 -17.48 -10.70
C SER A 37 -8.04 -17.48 -9.36
N CYS A 38 -7.43 -18.09 -8.35
CA CYS A 38 -7.98 -18.15 -7.00
C CYS A 38 -7.09 -17.34 -6.06
N LEU A 39 -7.69 -16.48 -5.24
CA LEU A 39 -6.98 -15.78 -4.18
C LEU A 39 -6.53 -16.81 -3.14
N VAL A 40 -5.25 -16.81 -2.78
CA VAL A 40 -4.65 -17.77 -1.84
C VAL A 40 -4.40 -17.09 -0.50
N LEU A 41 -3.86 -15.88 -0.55
CA LEU A 41 -3.62 -15.08 0.64
C LEU A 41 -3.63 -13.60 0.30
N GLN A 42 -3.85 -12.81 1.34
CA GLN A 42 -3.71 -11.37 1.33
C GLN A 42 -2.89 -10.97 2.57
N VAL A 43 -1.82 -10.20 2.38
CA VAL A 43 -1.03 -9.66 3.50
C VAL A 43 -1.19 -8.16 3.57
N SER A 44 -1.47 -7.64 4.76
CA SER A 44 -1.67 -6.21 4.92
C SER A 44 -0.36 -5.42 4.97
N ASN A 45 -0.34 -4.30 4.25
CA ASN A 45 0.72 -3.29 4.31
C ASN A 45 0.33 -2.11 5.21
N GLU A 46 -0.76 -2.21 5.96
CA GLU A 46 -1.16 -1.18 6.92
C GLU A 46 -1.19 -1.72 8.34
N LYS A 47 -1.25 -3.04 8.49
CA LYS A 47 -1.48 -3.69 9.78
C LYS A 47 -0.40 -4.71 10.06
N PHE A 48 0.23 -4.56 11.22
CA PHE A 48 1.19 -5.51 11.73
C PHE A 48 0.54 -6.88 11.94
N GLY A 49 1.18 -7.94 11.47
CA GLY A 49 0.75 -9.33 11.65
C GLY A 49 -0.56 -9.72 10.96
N LYS A 50 -1.16 -8.86 10.13
CA LYS A 50 -2.43 -9.18 9.46
C LYS A 50 -2.20 -9.95 8.17
N ILE A 51 -2.60 -11.23 8.19
CA ILE A 51 -2.66 -12.12 7.04
C ILE A 51 -4.09 -12.67 6.95
N ASN A 52 -4.70 -12.55 5.78
CA ASN A 52 -5.94 -13.24 5.42
C ASN A 52 -5.59 -14.41 4.51
N THR A 53 -6.14 -15.59 4.78
CA THR A 53 -5.86 -16.81 4.04
C THR A 53 -7.16 -17.36 3.47
N TYR A 54 -7.12 -17.81 2.22
CA TYR A 54 -8.29 -18.27 1.48
C TYR A 54 -8.08 -19.73 1.11
N PHE A 55 -8.94 -20.60 1.64
CA PHE A 55 -8.72 -22.05 1.63
C PHE A 55 -9.67 -22.82 0.72
N ASP A 56 -10.44 -22.13 -0.12
CA ASP A 56 -11.52 -22.71 -0.91
C ASP A 56 -11.06 -23.85 -1.85
N GLU A 57 -9.74 -23.96 -2.11
CA GLU A 57 -9.15 -25.00 -2.97
C GLU A 57 -7.87 -25.65 -2.39
N PHE A 58 -7.82 -25.94 -1.09
CA PHE A 58 -6.62 -26.49 -0.41
C PHE A 58 -5.96 -27.68 -1.14
N ASN A 59 -6.77 -28.58 -1.72
CA ASN A 59 -6.30 -29.78 -2.42
C ASN A 59 -5.58 -29.48 -3.76
N ARG A 60 -5.63 -28.23 -4.24
CA ARG A 60 -4.99 -27.77 -5.48
C ARG A 60 -3.79 -26.86 -5.22
N LEU A 61 -3.49 -26.58 -3.94
CA LEU A 61 -2.36 -25.72 -3.59
C LEU A 61 -1.02 -26.44 -3.84
N PRO A 62 -0.10 -25.84 -4.61
CA PRO A 62 1.20 -26.43 -4.91
C PRO A 62 2.11 -26.53 -3.66
N GLN A 63 3.14 -27.39 -3.71
CA GLN A 63 4.06 -27.62 -2.57
C GLN A 63 4.76 -26.35 -2.06
N ASN A 64 5.04 -25.41 -2.96
CA ASN A 64 5.64 -24.10 -2.68
C ASN A 64 4.75 -23.15 -1.84
N THR A 65 3.53 -23.57 -1.48
CA THR A 65 2.62 -22.76 -0.66
C THR A 65 3.16 -22.60 0.76
N THR A 66 3.92 -23.57 1.29
CA THR A 66 4.56 -23.44 2.60
C THR A 66 5.59 -22.31 2.61
N GLU A 67 6.42 -22.20 1.58
CA GLU A 67 7.38 -21.10 1.41
C GLU A 67 6.66 -19.76 1.28
N LEU A 68 5.56 -19.72 0.54
CA LEU A 68 4.74 -18.52 0.40
C LEU A 68 4.19 -18.04 1.77
N TYR A 69 3.70 -18.96 2.61
CA TYR A 69 3.22 -18.60 3.96
C TYR A 69 4.35 -18.10 4.86
N LYS A 70 5.54 -18.69 4.78
CA LYS A 70 6.72 -18.18 5.52
C LYS A 70 7.05 -16.76 5.10
N LEU A 71 7.10 -16.48 3.79
CA LEU A 71 7.30 -15.13 3.27
C LEU A 71 6.23 -14.15 3.76
N ALA A 72 4.97 -14.57 3.78
CA ALA A 72 3.87 -13.73 4.28
C ALA A 72 4.04 -13.39 5.77
N VAL A 73 4.45 -14.37 6.59
CA VAL A 73 4.77 -14.15 8.01
C VAL A 73 5.95 -13.21 8.17
N ASP A 74 7.07 -13.45 7.49
CA ASP A 74 8.27 -12.61 7.57
C ASP A 74 7.98 -11.15 7.19
N TYR A 75 7.16 -10.95 6.15
CA TYR A 75 6.73 -9.62 5.75
C TYR A 75 5.79 -9.01 6.79
N SER A 76 4.70 -9.70 7.17
CA SER A 76 3.69 -9.19 8.10
C SER A 76 4.23 -8.90 9.51
N MET A 77 5.31 -9.58 9.92
CA MET A 77 5.96 -9.40 11.21
C MET A 77 7.13 -8.40 11.16
N THR A 78 7.44 -7.82 9.99
CA THR A 78 8.28 -6.62 9.92
C THR A 78 7.49 -5.45 10.56
N PRO A 79 8.00 -4.74 11.58
CA PRO A 79 7.27 -3.63 12.19
C PRO A 79 6.91 -2.53 11.18
N LEU A 80 5.71 -1.94 11.29
CA LEU A 80 5.20 -0.93 10.35
C LEU A 80 6.17 0.27 10.19
N LYS A 81 6.72 0.74 11.31
CA LYS A 81 7.71 1.82 11.33
C LYS A 81 8.97 1.53 10.49
N ASP A 82 9.32 0.26 10.30
CA ASP A 82 10.53 -0.18 9.61
C ASP A 82 10.28 -0.52 8.12
N ARG A 83 9.02 -0.40 7.65
CA ARG A 83 8.64 -0.60 6.24
C ARG A 83 8.57 0.74 5.51
N ASN A 84 9.43 0.95 4.52
CA ASN A 84 9.56 2.22 3.79
C ASN A 84 8.49 2.43 2.70
N ASP A 85 7.85 1.34 2.32
CA ASP A 85 6.83 1.19 1.29
C ASP A 85 5.40 1.31 1.83
N GLU A 86 5.27 1.48 3.14
CA GLU A 86 4.01 1.82 3.77
C GLU A 86 3.74 3.31 3.67
N PRO A 87 2.50 3.72 3.39
CA PRO A 87 2.09 5.10 3.55
C PRO A 87 2.38 5.57 4.95
N LYS A 88 2.86 6.80 5.04
CA LYS A 88 3.25 7.43 6.31
C LYS A 88 2.40 8.65 6.61
N PHE A 89 1.87 9.28 5.57
CA PHE A 89 1.12 10.52 5.70
C PHE A 89 0.17 10.72 4.53
N PHE A 90 -0.73 11.67 4.69
CA PHE A 90 -1.47 12.31 3.62
C PHE A 90 -1.20 13.82 3.63
N VAL A 91 -1.42 14.46 2.50
CA VAL A 91 -1.10 15.89 2.30
C VAL A 91 -2.39 16.68 2.24
N ARG A 92 -2.50 17.68 3.11
CA ARG A 92 -3.64 18.58 3.16
C ARG A 92 -3.32 19.87 2.39
N LEU A 93 -4.28 20.36 1.61
CA LEU A 93 -4.13 21.58 0.81
C LEU A 93 -4.74 22.83 1.48
N ALA A 94 -5.60 22.63 2.48
CA ALA A 94 -6.28 23.69 3.24
C ALA A 94 -6.31 23.34 4.73
N PRO A 95 -6.36 24.31 5.66
CA PRO A 95 -6.50 24.03 7.09
C PRO A 95 -7.80 23.28 7.42
N GLU A 96 -7.83 22.66 8.61
CA GLU A 96 -9.04 22.01 9.14
C GLU A 96 -10.10 23.07 9.43
N ASP A 97 -11.28 22.87 8.86
CA ASP A 97 -12.48 23.61 9.20
C ASP A 97 -13.57 22.56 9.40
N ASP A 98 -14.17 22.53 10.59
CA ASP A 98 -15.16 21.53 11.00
C ASP A 98 -16.43 21.57 10.12
N GLU A 99 -16.65 22.67 9.38
CA GLU A 99 -17.85 22.88 8.57
C GLU A 99 -17.64 22.64 7.06
N ALA A 100 -16.41 22.51 6.58
CA ALA A 100 -16.10 22.41 5.15
C ALA A 100 -15.33 21.13 4.79
N PRO A 101 -15.60 20.51 3.62
CA PRO A 101 -14.79 19.39 3.15
C PRO A 101 -13.33 19.82 3.05
N THR A 102 -12.43 19.00 3.58
CA THR A 102 -11.00 19.25 3.47
C THR A 102 -10.52 18.89 2.06
N CYS A 103 -9.52 19.60 1.57
CA CYS A 103 -8.90 19.32 0.28
C CYS A 103 -7.63 18.48 0.47
N TRP A 104 -7.66 17.22 0.01
CA TRP A 104 -6.54 16.29 0.08
C TRP A 104 -5.86 16.13 -1.27
N LEU A 105 -4.53 16.05 -1.28
CA LEU A 105 -3.76 15.85 -2.51
C LEU A 105 -3.80 14.38 -2.96
N SER A 106 -4.11 14.13 -4.23
CA SER A 106 -3.98 12.79 -4.81
C SER A 106 -2.60 12.54 -5.38
N LYS A 107 -2.03 11.35 -5.19
CA LYS A 107 -0.78 10.92 -5.84
C LYS A 107 -0.87 10.89 -7.37
N PHE A 108 -2.08 10.90 -7.93
CA PHE A 108 -2.31 10.98 -9.37
C PHE A 108 -2.35 12.41 -9.91
N GLY A 109 -2.28 13.42 -9.03
CA GLY A 109 -2.38 14.83 -9.38
C GLY A 109 -3.78 15.38 -9.11
N GLY A 110 -3.84 16.61 -8.59
CA GLY A 110 -5.10 17.27 -8.23
C GLY A 110 -5.42 17.17 -6.74
N GLY A 111 -6.53 17.79 -6.35
CA GLY A 111 -7.05 17.73 -4.98
C GLY A 111 -8.47 17.18 -4.96
N HIS A 112 -8.81 16.44 -3.90
CA HIS A 112 -10.15 15.92 -3.65
C HIS A 112 -10.76 16.66 -2.46
N TRP A 113 -11.95 17.22 -2.67
CA TRP A 113 -12.75 17.85 -1.63
C TRP A 113 -13.65 16.79 -0.98
N THR A 114 -13.26 16.33 0.20
CA THR A 114 -13.96 15.27 0.93
C THR A 114 -13.62 15.35 2.41
N HIS A 115 -14.56 14.94 3.27
CA HIS A 115 -14.31 14.80 4.70
C HIS A 115 -13.42 13.60 5.04
N GLU A 116 -13.35 12.60 4.14
CA GLU A 116 -12.57 11.37 4.35
C GLU A 116 -11.33 11.34 3.46
N VAL A 117 -10.20 10.91 4.02
CA VAL A 117 -8.95 10.73 3.26
C VAL A 117 -9.05 9.50 2.37
N GLY A 118 -9.18 9.73 1.07
CA GLY A 118 -9.15 8.66 0.06
C GLY A 118 -7.79 7.96 -0.01
N LYS A 119 -7.78 6.65 -0.35
CA LYS A 119 -6.56 5.84 -0.46
C LYS A 119 -5.55 6.34 -1.49
N ASP A 120 -6.01 7.10 -2.48
CA ASP A 120 -5.15 7.74 -3.48
C ASP A 120 -4.43 8.99 -2.94
N SER A 121 -4.84 9.48 -1.76
CA SER A 121 -4.21 10.60 -1.07
C SER A 121 -3.15 10.18 -0.05
N TRP A 122 -2.88 8.88 0.06
CA TRP A 122 -1.90 8.31 0.98
C TRP A 122 -0.52 8.25 0.30
N PHE A 123 0.50 8.78 0.97
CA PHE A 123 1.85 8.88 0.45
C PHE A 123 2.86 8.09 1.29
N THR A 124 3.74 7.35 0.60
CA THR A 124 5.06 7.00 1.12
C THR A 124 6.03 8.15 0.84
N PRO A 125 7.20 8.24 1.53
CA PRO A 125 8.23 9.21 1.16
C PRO A 125 8.63 9.10 -0.32
N GLU A 126 8.82 7.87 -0.82
CA GLU A 126 9.18 7.60 -2.23
C GLU A 126 8.10 8.12 -3.19
N SER A 127 6.82 7.75 -2.99
CA SER A 127 5.75 8.19 -3.89
C SER A 127 5.51 9.70 -3.84
N TYR A 128 5.84 10.34 -2.72
CA TYR A 128 5.77 11.80 -2.60
C TYR A 128 6.89 12.49 -3.36
N TYR A 129 8.11 11.98 -3.28
CA TYR A 129 9.21 12.50 -4.09
C TYR A 129 8.88 12.39 -5.58
N ASP A 130 8.40 11.22 -6.03
CA ASP A 130 7.96 11.01 -7.41
C ASP A 130 6.84 11.98 -7.81
N PHE A 131 5.87 12.21 -6.92
CA PHE A 131 4.79 13.15 -7.15
C PHE A 131 5.32 14.58 -7.36
N VAL A 132 6.20 15.04 -6.47
CA VAL A 132 6.75 16.40 -6.50
C VAL A 132 7.63 16.62 -7.74
N GLU A 133 8.31 15.57 -8.23
CA GLU A 133 9.04 15.60 -9.49
C GLU A 133 8.10 15.63 -10.69
N LYS A 134 7.07 14.79 -10.69
CA LYS A 134 6.08 14.69 -11.78
C LYS A 134 5.21 15.94 -11.91
N TYR A 135 4.91 16.61 -10.80
CA TYR A 135 4.03 17.78 -10.76
C TYR A 135 4.74 19.00 -10.13
N PRO A 136 5.77 19.57 -10.80
CA PRO A 136 6.61 20.62 -10.22
C PRO A 136 5.85 21.93 -9.91
N LYS A 137 4.69 22.14 -10.54
CA LYS A 137 3.78 23.27 -10.29
C LYS A 137 3.23 23.34 -8.85
N TRP A 138 3.31 22.25 -8.09
CA TRP A 138 3.00 22.25 -6.65
C TRP A 138 4.16 22.75 -5.78
N LYS A 139 5.34 23.03 -6.36
CA LYS A 139 6.38 23.86 -5.71
C LYS A 139 6.07 25.34 -5.99
N PRO A 140 6.24 26.27 -5.02
CA PRO A 140 6.86 26.10 -3.70
C PRO A 140 5.87 25.73 -2.59
N PHE A 141 4.58 25.58 -2.92
CA PHE A 141 3.52 25.30 -1.94
C PHE A 141 3.85 24.08 -1.07
N LEU A 142 4.44 23.05 -1.65
CA LEU A 142 4.93 21.86 -0.94
C LEU A 142 6.44 21.89 -0.73
N LYS A 143 6.87 21.74 0.53
CA LYS A 143 8.28 21.49 0.89
C LYS A 143 8.68 20.06 0.49
N LYS A 144 9.99 19.77 0.46
CA LYS A 144 10.44 18.36 0.45
C LYS A 144 9.86 17.66 1.68
N TYR A 145 9.64 16.35 1.58
CA TYR A 145 9.09 15.56 2.69
C TYR A 145 9.88 15.84 3.97
N ASP A 146 9.15 16.29 4.98
CA ASP A 146 9.65 16.61 6.31
C ASP A 146 8.65 15.98 7.29
N PRO A 147 9.00 14.85 7.93
CA PRO A 147 8.09 14.13 8.82
C PRO A 147 7.63 14.96 10.01
N ASP A 148 8.35 16.04 10.37
CA ASP A 148 8.04 16.89 11.51
C ASP A 148 7.13 18.07 11.12
N ASN A 149 6.88 18.31 9.83
CA ASN A 149 6.04 19.41 9.36
C ASN A 149 4.54 19.05 9.36
N LYS A 150 3.92 19.19 10.53
CA LYS A 150 2.51 18.87 10.78
C LYS A 150 1.49 19.80 10.12
N ASP A 151 1.93 20.96 9.61
CA ASP A 151 1.02 21.93 8.96
C ASP A 151 0.51 21.42 7.59
N VAL A 152 1.34 20.61 6.92
CA VAL A 152 1.11 20.12 5.55
C VAL A 152 0.95 18.61 5.52
N PHE A 153 1.69 17.90 6.37
CA PHE A 153 1.66 16.44 6.45
C PHE A 153 0.91 16.01 7.69
N VAL A 154 -0.15 15.24 7.49
CA VAL A 154 -0.86 14.61 8.59
C VAL A 154 -0.38 13.17 8.67
N PRO A 155 0.26 12.75 9.78
CA PRO A 155 0.74 11.39 9.94
C PRO A 155 -0.44 10.42 10.03
N LEU A 156 -0.26 9.22 9.50
CA LEU A 156 -1.20 8.13 9.78
C LEU A 156 -1.01 7.71 11.24
N GLU A 157 -2.10 7.71 12.02
CA GLU A 157 -2.08 7.15 13.37
C GLU A 157 -1.81 5.64 13.28
N ALA A 158 -0.85 5.16 14.09
CA ALA A 158 -0.39 3.78 14.12
C ALA A 158 -1.18 2.93 15.13
#